data_AF-A0A936ZR98-F1
#
_entry.id   AF-A0A936ZR98-F1
#
_cell.length_a   1.000
_cell.length_b   1.000
_cell.length_c   1.000
_cell.angle_alpha   90.00
_cell.angle_beta   90.00
_cell.angle_gamma   90.00
#
_symmetry.space_group_name_H-M   'P 1'
#
loop_
_entity.id
_entity.type
_entity.pdbx_description
1 polymer ?
#
loop_
_entity_poly.entity_id
_entity_poly.type
_entity_poly.pdbx_seq_one_letter_code
_entity_poly.pdbx_strand_id
1 'polypeptide(L)'
;MIFQETYKVKGEDVDDFMVMQDHAYRTYIQSTLAAFLLQKGYSKEERNTFNMALQSCEEELKYRKNLMFTQHFFINLEPLDEISNKQKIKLKSRFFNANNELCVTATHTILFEC
;
A
#
# COMPACT_ATOMS: atom_id res chain seq x y z
N MET A 1 6.75 -7.89 12.21
CA MET A 1 5.47 -7.26 12.65
C MET A 1 4.68 -6.90 11.41
N ILE A 2 3.39 -7.24 11.36
CA ILE A 2 2.48 -6.90 10.25
C ILE A 2 1.69 -5.65 10.65
N PHE A 3 1.65 -4.64 9.80
CA PHE A 3 0.76 -3.48 9.95
C PHE A 3 -0.46 -3.67 9.06
N GLN A 4 -1.65 -3.36 9.55
CA GLN A 4 -2.89 -3.63 8.84
C GLN A 4 -3.81 -2.42 8.87
N GLU A 5 -4.40 -2.10 7.71
CA GLU A 5 -5.44 -1.08 7.56
C GLU A 5 -6.63 -1.65 6.79
N THR A 6 -7.83 -1.19 7.12
CA THR A 6 -9.09 -1.64 6.51
C THR A 6 -9.75 -0.51 5.73
N TYR A 7 -10.31 -0.86 4.58
CA TYR A 7 -10.88 0.07 3.62
C TYR A 7 -12.16 -0.49 2.99
N LYS A 8 -12.84 0.36 2.22
CA LYS A 8 -13.98 0.01 1.38
C LYS A 8 -13.78 0.63 0.01
N VAL A 9 -13.93 -0.16 -1.05
CA VAL A 9 -13.83 0.33 -2.43
C VAL A 9 -14.94 1.34 -2.69
N LYS A 10 -14.56 2.54 -3.11
CA LYS A 10 -15.43 3.67 -3.42
C LYS A 10 -15.70 3.77 -4.93
N GLY A 11 -16.64 4.64 -5.30
CA GLY A 11 -17.00 4.84 -6.71
C GLY A 11 -15.85 5.43 -7.53
N GLU A 12 -15.03 6.30 -6.91
CA GLU A 12 -13.83 6.88 -7.52
C GLU A 12 -12.68 5.88 -7.76
N ASP A 13 -12.79 4.68 -7.16
CA ASP A 13 -11.75 3.65 -7.23
C ASP A 13 -11.94 2.68 -8.40
N VAL A 14 -13.12 2.65 -9.05
CA VAL A 14 -13.51 1.57 -9.97
C VAL A 14 -13.69 2.04 -11.41
N ASP A 15 -13.59 1.11 -12.35
CA ASP A 15 -13.93 1.31 -13.76
C ASP A 15 -15.43 1.08 -14.04
N ASP A 16 -15.82 1.13 -15.32
CA ASP A 16 -17.20 0.88 -15.77
C ASP A 16 -17.67 -0.56 -15.50
N PHE A 17 -16.76 -1.48 -15.17
CA PHE A 17 -17.04 -2.85 -14.75
C PHE A 17 -17.07 -3.02 -13.23
N MET A 18 -17.03 -1.91 -12.48
CA MET A 18 -16.99 -1.88 -11.03
C MET A 18 -15.74 -2.54 -10.44
N VAL A 19 -14.68 -2.73 -11.23
CA VAL A 19 -13.40 -3.30 -10.80
C VAL A 19 -12.47 -2.18 -10.36
N MET A 20 -11.85 -2.36 -9.19
CA MET A 20 -10.87 -1.42 -8.67
C MET A 20 -9.70 -1.24 -9.65
N GLN A 21 -9.39 0.02 -9.97
CA GLN A 21 -8.35 0.42 -10.91
C GLN A 21 -6.97 0.55 -10.23
N ASP A 22 -5.91 0.45 -11.02
CA ASP A 22 -4.51 0.53 -10.59
C ASP A 22 -4.19 1.77 -9.74
N HIS A 23 -4.73 2.95 -10.10
CA HIS A 23 -4.49 4.19 -9.35
C HIS A 23 -5.06 4.12 -7.93
N ALA A 24 -6.17 3.40 -7.75
CA ALA A 24 -6.79 3.22 -6.45
C ALA A 24 -5.92 2.32 -5.57
N TYR A 25 -5.42 1.19 -6.09
CA TYR A 25 -4.48 0.34 -5.36
C TYR A 25 -3.27 1.13 -4.84
N ARG A 26 -2.65 1.95 -5.71
CA ARG A 26 -1.52 2.81 -5.36
C ARG A 26 -1.87 3.83 -4.26
N THR A 27 -3.05 4.43 -4.35
CA THR A 27 -3.57 5.40 -3.35
C THR A 27 -3.73 4.76 -1.97
N TYR A 28 -4.27 3.53 -1.91
CA TYR A 28 -4.43 2.83 -0.64
C TYR A 28 -3.09 2.34 -0.06
N ILE A 29 -2.12 1.97 -0.90
CA ILE A 29 -0.75 1.66 -0.47
C ILE A 29 -0.10 2.88 0.18
N GLN A 30 -0.14 4.03 -0.48
CA GLN A 30 0.39 5.29 0.04
C GLN A 30 -0.25 5.66 1.38
N SER A 31 -1.58 5.53 1.47
CA SER A 31 -2.33 5.79 2.70
C SER A 31 -1.93 4.85 3.85
N THR A 32 -1.82 3.54 3.55
CA THR A 32 -1.40 2.52 4.53
C THR A 32 0.03 2.77 5.01
N LEU A 33 0.94 3.11 4.09
CA LEU A 33 2.32 3.42 4.41
C LEU A 33 2.44 4.67 5.29
N ALA A 34 1.71 5.74 4.97
CA ALA A 34 1.71 6.97 5.76
C ALA A 34 1.23 6.72 7.19
N ALA A 35 0.22 5.86 7.37
CA ALA A 35 -0.27 5.44 8.68
C ALA A 35 0.78 4.60 9.45
N PHE A 36 1.43 3.65 8.77
CA PHE A 36 2.52 2.85 9.34
C PHE A 36 3.67 3.73 9.84
N LEU A 37 4.13 4.68 9.02
CA LEU A 37 5.22 5.58 9.36
C LEU A 37 4.84 6.51 10.52
N LEU A 38 3.60 7.01 10.54
CA LEU A 38 3.10 7.78 11.68
C LEU A 38 3.15 6.95 12.97
N GLN A 39 2.73 5.69 12.93
CA GLN A 39 2.80 4.78 14.08
C GLN A 39 4.24 4.53 14.55
N LYS A 40 5.21 4.55 13.62
CA LYS A 40 6.64 4.45 13.93
C LYS A 40 7.27 5.75 14.45
N GLY A 41 6.51 6.84 14.50
CA GLY A 41 6.96 8.12 15.05
C GLY A 41 7.64 9.05 14.05
N TYR A 42 7.54 8.78 12.74
CA TYR A 42 8.09 9.66 11.71
C TYR A 42 7.30 10.98 11.62
N SER A 43 8.02 12.08 11.44
CA SER A 43 7.46 13.44 11.35
C SER A 43 6.60 13.62 10.08
N LYS A 44 5.93 14.77 9.96
CA LYS A 44 5.16 15.10 8.76
C LYS A 44 6.09 15.29 7.55
N GLU A 45 7.23 15.93 7.76
CA GLU A 45 8.26 16.19 6.75
C GLU A 45 8.83 14.87 6.24
N GLU A 46 9.21 13.96 7.13
CA GLU A 46 9.69 12.62 6.77
C GLU A 46 8.66 11.87 5.94
N ARG A 47 7.38 11.85 6.37
CA ARG A 47 6.26 11.23 5.62
C ARG A 47 6.03 11.83 4.24
N ASN A 48 6.22 13.13 4.06
CA ASN A 48 6.10 13.76 2.75
C ASN A 48 7.22 13.30 1.81
N THR A 49 8.46 13.23 2.30
CA THR A 49 9.60 12.68 1.55
C THR A 49 9.33 11.23 1.13
N PHE A 50 8.78 10.41 2.05
CA PHE A 50 8.40 9.03 1.75
C PHE A 50 7.36 8.91 0.64
N ASN A 51 6.31 9.74 0.68
CA ASN A 51 5.26 9.71 -0.34
C ASN A 51 5.81 10.09 -1.73
N MET A 52 6.71 11.06 -1.80
CA MET A 52 7.39 11.43 -3.05
C MET A 52 8.27 10.29 -3.58
N ALA A 53 9.06 9.66 -2.72
CA ALA A 53 9.91 8.53 -3.10
C ALA A 53 9.07 7.32 -3.58
N LEU A 54 7.92 7.07 -2.95
CA LEU A 54 7.03 5.99 -3.37
C LEU A 54 6.41 6.24 -4.75
N GLN A 55 6.00 7.49 -5.05
CA GLN A 55 5.49 7.87 -6.37
C GLN A 55 6.53 7.66 -7.49
N SER A 56 7.83 7.81 -7.18
CA SER A 56 8.92 7.56 -8.13
C SER A 56 9.30 6.08 -8.31
N CYS A 57 8.82 5.18 -7.45
CA CYS A 57 9.16 3.77 -7.55
C CYS A 57 8.23 3.06 -8.54
N GLU A 58 8.80 2.30 -9.49
CA GLU A 58 8.01 1.37 -10.28
C GLU A 58 7.46 0.27 -9.35
N GLU A 59 6.13 0.25 -9.21
CA GLU A 59 5.40 -0.76 -8.45
C GLU A 59 4.83 -1.81 -9.39
N GLU A 60 5.17 -3.08 -9.16
CA GLU A 60 4.56 -4.21 -9.86
C GLU A 60 3.35 -4.72 -9.04
N LEU A 61 2.14 -4.53 -9.58
CA LEU A 61 0.90 -5.07 -9.02
C LEU A 61 0.66 -6.49 -9.58
N LYS A 62 0.56 -7.47 -8.69
CA LYS A 62 0.26 -8.87 -9.03
C LYS A 62 -1.17 -9.20 -8.66
N TYR A 63 -2.04 -9.19 -9.65
CA TYR A 63 -3.46 -9.47 -9.53
C TYR A 63 -3.75 -10.97 -9.42
N ARG A 64 -4.68 -11.34 -8.54
CA ARG A 64 -5.20 -12.70 -8.35
C ARG A 64 -6.73 -12.72 -8.37
N LYS A 65 -7.35 -11.72 -7.75
CA LYS A 65 -8.80 -11.50 -7.74
C LYS A 65 -9.10 -10.01 -7.76
N ASN A 66 -10.23 -9.65 -8.34
CA ASN A 66 -10.70 -8.26 -8.35
C ASN A 66 -11.27 -7.86 -6.99
N LEU A 67 -10.99 -6.61 -6.60
CA LEU A 67 -11.78 -5.91 -5.60
C LEU A 67 -12.84 -5.10 -6.33
N MET A 68 -14.09 -5.25 -5.92
CA MET A 68 -15.26 -4.68 -6.60
C MET A 68 -15.81 -3.48 -5.83
N PHE A 69 -16.56 -2.61 -6.50
CA PHE A 69 -17.24 -1.48 -5.89
C PHE A 69 -18.01 -1.89 -4.62
N THR A 70 -17.92 -1.09 -3.56
CA THR A 70 -18.49 -1.29 -2.22
C THR A 70 -17.91 -2.44 -1.39
N GLN A 71 -17.01 -3.25 -1.96
CA GLN A 71 -16.40 -4.36 -1.24
C GLN A 71 -15.46 -3.84 -0.14
N HIS A 72 -15.57 -4.44 1.05
CA HIS A 72 -14.59 -4.22 2.11
C HIS A 72 -13.33 -5.04 1.83
N PHE A 73 -12.18 -4.45 2.15
CA PHE A 73 -10.89 -5.10 2.02
C PHE A 73 -9.94 -4.59 3.09
N PHE A 74 -8.85 -5.29 3.29
CA PHE A 74 -7.77 -4.83 4.16
C PHE A 74 -6.42 -5.06 3.49
N ILE A 75 -5.45 -4.24 3.89
CA ILE A 75 -4.07 -4.31 3.41
C ILE A 75 -3.19 -4.74 4.57
N ASN A 76 -2.44 -5.81 4.38
CA ASN A 76 -1.31 -6.16 5.23
C ASN A 76 -0.03 -5.58 4.61
N LEU A 77 0.60 -4.67 5.35
CA LEU A 77 1.89 -4.08 5.02
C LEU A 77 2.99 -4.76 5.84
N GLU A 78 3.98 -5.32 5.14
CA GLU A 78 5.06 -6.10 5.74
C GLU A 78 6.42 -5.57 5.28
N PRO A 79 7.32 -5.19 6.20
CA PRO A 79 8.72 -4.99 5.84
C PRO A 79 9.34 -6.33 5.47
N LEU A 80 9.96 -6.39 4.30
CA LEU A 80 10.64 -7.58 3.79
C LEU A 80 12.07 -7.72 4.32
N ASP A 81 12.68 -6.61 4.73
CA ASP A 81 14.00 -6.56 5.35
C ASP A 81 13.87 -5.85 6.72
N GLU A 82 14.77 -6.18 7.66
CA GLU A 82 14.92 -5.34 8.85
C GLU A 82 15.29 -3.93 8.42
N ILE A 83 14.65 -2.92 9.01
CA ILE A 83 14.95 -1.50 8.80
C ILE A 83 16.29 -1.19 9.48
N SER A 84 17.37 -1.83 9.03
CA SER A 84 18.69 -1.83 9.66
C SER A 84 19.58 -0.75 9.06
N ASN A 85 19.40 -0.43 7.79
CA ASN A 85 20.00 0.72 7.12
C ASN A 85 18.90 1.67 6.65
N LYS A 86 18.82 2.85 7.27
CA LYS A 86 17.89 3.96 6.97
C LYS A 86 17.98 4.50 5.52
N GLN A 87 18.61 3.79 4.60
CA GLN A 87 18.79 4.15 3.19
C GLN A 87 17.79 3.45 2.28
N LYS A 88 17.28 2.27 2.67
CA LYS A 88 16.36 1.50 1.84
C LYS A 88 15.43 0.65 2.68
N ILE A 89 14.12 0.76 2.46
CA ILE A 89 13.14 -0.18 3.02
C ILE A 89 12.39 -0.84 1.88
N LYS A 90 12.39 -2.17 1.90
CA LYS A 90 11.55 -2.97 1.01
C LYS A 90 10.28 -3.38 1.76
N LEU A 91 9.13 -3.06 1.18
CA LEU A 91 7.82 -3.35 1.76
C LEU A 91 7.02 -4.23 0.81
N LYS A 92 6.14 -5.05 1.38
CA LYS A 92 5.14 -5.83 0.65
C LYS A 92 3.75 -5.46 1.13
N SER A 93 2.90 -5.07 0.21
CA SER A 93 1.49 -4.81 0.45
C SER A 93 0.68 -6.00 -0.07
N ARG A 94 -0.22 -6.54 0.76
CA ARG A 94 -1.09 -7.65 0.39
C ARG A 94 -2.54 -7.26 0.66
N PHE A 95 -3.32 -7.21 -0.41
CA PHE A 95 -4.75 -6.85 -0.38
C PHE A 95 -5.58 -8.10 -0.21
N PHE A 96 -6.46 -8.10 0.77
CA PHE A 96 -7.39 -9.19 1.03
C PHE A 96 -8.82 -8.67 1.00
N ASN A 97 -9.72 -9.41 0.38
CA ASN A 97 -11.14 -9.08 0.46
C ASN A 97 -11.76 -9.48 1.81
N ALA A 98 -13.02 -9.14 2.01
CA ALA A 98 -13.79 -9.50 3.21
C ALA A 98 -13.86 -11.01 3.52
N ASN A 99 -13.61 -11.88 2.53
CA ASN A 99 -13.55 -13.32 2.70
C ASN A 99 -12.13 -13.82 3.03
N ASN A 100 -11.20 -12.91 3.35
CA ASN A 100 -9.79 -13.19 3.63
C ASN A 100 -9.03 -13.80 2.42
N GLU A 101 -9.49 -13.53 1.20
CA GLU A 101 -8.86 -14.03 -0.02
C GLU A 101 -7.87 -13.00 -0.55
N LEU A 102 -6.66 -13.44 -0.90
CA LEU A 102 -5.62 -12.58 -1.47
C LEU A 102 -6.02 -12.11 -2.88
N CYS A 103 -6.23 -10.80 -3.02
CA CYS A 103 -6.61 -10.14 -4.27
C CYS A 103 -5.40 -9.63 -5.04
N VAL A 104 -4.55 -8.84 -4.39
CA VAL A 104 -3.40 -8.18 -5.03
C VAL A 104 -2.19 -8.24 -4.11
N THR A 105 -1.01 -8.40 -4.70
CA THR A 105 0.26 -8.20 -4.02
C THR A 105 1.05 -7.12 -4.72
N ALA A 106 1.66 -6.24 -3.95
CA ALA A 106 2.55 -5.20 -4.45
C ALA A 106 3.84 -5.22 -3.64
N THR A 107 4.98 -4.97 -4.30
CA THR A 107 6.29 -4.85 -3.64
C THR A 107 6.84 -3.46 -3.93
N HIS A 108 7.27 -2.79 -2.88
CA HIS A 108 7.71 -1.40 -2.92
C HIS A 108 9.12 -1.31 -2.38
N THR A 109 9.91 -0.45 -3.00
CA THR A 109 11.23 -0.11 -2.50
C THR A 109 11.26 1.39 -2.27
N ILE A 110 11.47 1.78 -1.02
CA ILE A 110 11.62 3.17 -0.63
C ILE A 110 13.11 3.41 -0.46
N LEU A 111 13.65 4.38 -1.19
CA LEU A 111 15.00 4.90 -0.98
C LEU A 111 14.90 6.17 -0.14
N PHE A 112 15.79 6.30 0.83
CA PHE A 112 15.98 7.53 1.57
C PHE A 112 17.16 8.25 0.94
N GLU A 113 16.91 9.39 0.31
CA GLU A 113 18.01 10.29 -0.04
C GLU A 113 18.51 10.93 1.26
N CYS A 114 19.82 10.82 1.50
CA CYS A 114 20.52 11.47 2.61
C CYS A 114 20.68 12.97 2.34
#